data_AF-A0AAD7AWZ4-F1
#
_entry.id   AF-A0AAD7AWZ4-F1
#
_cell.length_a   1.000
_cell.length_b   1.000
_cell.length_c   1.000
_cell.angle_alpha   90.00
_cell.angle_beta   90.00
_cell.angle_gamma   90.00
#
_symmetry.space_group_name_H-M   'P 1'
#
loop_
_entity.id
_entity.type
_entity.pdbx_description
1 polymer ?
#
loop_
_entity_poly.entity_id
_entity_poly.type
_entity_poly.pdbx_seq_one_letter_code
_entity_poly.pdbx_strand_id
1 'polypeptide(L)'
;MKGFDYLALQGMYNAVQAYSLPSTISNLDRAVQTDTRCFIRTAYSSTEPIVITGVTKQGGSLSLVKSTLTTSLGHHYLNDLMASDPNALIITSANAYKADPHLPNDHLETRIVMTEATGDLYILARTLLSLRRSALMMEWFQFAYGWVTQWLKSAAYVLELPSDPPDYVEFDFITNVTGVNPLTISVHKIRLI
;
A
#
# COMPACT_ATOMS: atom_id res chain seq x y z
N MET A 1 1.42 5.16 -12.52
CA MET A 1 1.72 6.53 -12.03
C MET A 1 2.98 6.47 -11.16
N LYS A 2 3.70 7.57 -10.92
CA LYS A 2 4.88 7.58 -10.03
C LYS A 2 4.43 7.81 -8.58
N GLY A 3 4.71 6.88 -7.67
CA GLY A 3 4.19 6.92 -6.29
C GLY A 3 4.62 8.15 -5.49
N PHE A 4 5.89 8.53 -5.53
CA PHE A 4 6.39 9.64 -4.70
C PHE A 4 5.82 11.02 -5.06
N ASP A 5 5.41 11.22 -6.32
CA ASP A 5 5.01 12.54 -6.83
C ASP A 5 3.67 13.01 -6.25
N TYR A 6 2.83 12.06 -5.82
CA TYR A 6 1.47 12.33 -5.32
C TYR A 6 1.28 11.91 -3.86
N LEU A 7 2.33 11.46 -3.18
CA LEU A 7 2.25 11.03 -1.79
C LEU A 7 1.84 12.20 -0.88
N ALA A 8 0.63 12.12 -0.35
CA ALA A 8 0.13 13.09 0.61
C ALA A 8 0.94 13.04 1.91
N LEU A 9 1.36 14.20 2.40
CA LEU A 9 2.07 14.33 3.69
C LEU A 9 1.28 13.76 4.86
N GLN A 10 -0.06 13.78 4.75
CA GLN A 10 -0.95 13.29 5.79
C GLN A 10 -0.77 11.79 6.08
N GLY A 11 -0.32 10.98 5.11
CA GLY A 11 -0.06 9.55 5.31
C GLY A 11 0.96 9.29 6.41
N MET A 12 2.08 10.00 6.35
CA MET A 12 3.12 9.93 7.38
C MET A 12 2.59 10.42 8.74
N TYR A 13 1.80 11.49 8.77
CA TYR A 13 1.30 12.06 10.03
C TYR A 13 0.29 11.13 10.72
N ASN A 14 -0.59 10.51 9.94
CA ASN A 14 -1.52 9.50 10.44
C ASN A 14 -0.76 8.26 10.92
N ALA A 15 0.30 7.84 10.25
CA ALA A 15 1.15 6.74 10.69
C ALA A 15 1.86 7.05 12.02
N VAL A 16 2.41 8.26 12.17
CA VAL A 16 3.01 8.73 13.43
C VAL A 16 2.00 8.63 14.57
N GLN A 17 0.76 9.05 14.34
CA GLN A 17 -0.31 8.96 15.33
C GLN A 17 -0.69 7.51 15.63
N ALA A 18 -0.93 6.69 14.61
CA ALA A 18 -1.36 5.30 14.75
C ALA A 18 -0.34 4.46 15.52
N TYR A 19 0.95 4.69 15.29
CA TYR A 19 2.04 3.99 15.98
C TYR A 19 2.47 4.66 17.29
N SER A 20 1.73 5.68 17.76
CA SER A 20 2.05 6.40 19.00
C SER A 20 3.49 6.96 19.03
N LEU A 21 4.00 7.37 17.87
CA LEU A 21 5.31 8.00 17.74
C LEU A 21 5.24 9.47 18.19
N PRO A 22 6.37 10.09 18.61
CA PRO A 22 6.39 11.49 19.04
C PRO A 22 5.89 12.45 17.95
N SER A 23 4.92 13.31 18.30
CA SER A 23 4.34 14.30 17.39
C SER A 23 5.36 15.35 16.89
N THR A 24 6.50 15.48 17.58
CA THR A 24 7.63 16.31 17.15
C THR A 24 8.18 15.87 15.79
N ILE A 25 8.05 14.61 15.41
CA ILE A 25 8.42 14.10 14.08
C ILE A 25 7.58 14.79 12.99
N SER A 26 6.26 14.88 13.19
CA SER A 26 5.36 15.56 12.25
C SER A 26 5.63 17.07 12.21
N ASN A 27 5.94 17.69 13.35
CA ASN A 27 6.27 19.11 13.41
C ASN A 27 7.56 19.44 12.65
N LEU A 28 8.60 18.61 12.83
CA LEU A 28 9.86 18.75 12.11
C LEU A 28 9.64 18.60 10.60
N ASP A 29 8.86 17.60 10.19
CA ASP A 29 8.57 17.41 8.78
C ASP A 29 7.82 18.59 8.17
N ARG A 30 6.77 19.10 8.84
CA ARG A 30 6.03 20.30 8.38
C ARG A 30 6.96 21.49 8.18
N ALA A 31 7.88 21.72 9.11
CA ALA A 31 8.87 22.79 8.98
C ALA A 31 9.78 22.59 7.74
N VAL A 32 10.23 21.36 7.48
CA VAL A 32 11.07 21.03 6.31
C VAL A 32 10.30 21.18 4.99
N GLN A 33 8.98 20.95 4.98
CA GLN A 33 8.14 21.09 3.79
C GLN A 33 7.59 22.51 3.55
N THR A 34 7.95 23.47 4.40
CA THR A 34 7.52 24.87 4.28
C THR A 34 8.56 25.68 3.51
N ASP A 35 8.13 26.51 2.57
CA ASP A 35 8.96 27.42 1.78
C ASP A 35 10.15 26.75 1.08
N THR A 36 9.93 25.54 0.57
CA THR A 36 10.97 24.76 -0.11
C THR A 36 11.27 25.35 -1.48
N ARG A 37 12.53 25.70 -1.73
CA ARG A 37 13.00 26.19 -3.04
C ARG A 37 13.16 25.02 -4.01
N CYS A 38 12.42 25.07 -5.11
CA CYS A 38 12.51 24.12 -6.22
C CYS A 38 13.12 24.81 -7.44
N PHE A 39 14.12 24.18 -8.05
CA PHE A 39 14.80 24.69 -9.23
C PHE A 39 14.43 23.84 -10.44
N ILE A 40 13.86 24.47 -11.48
CA ILE A 40 13.58 23.77 -12.74
C ILE A 40 14.88 23.75 -13.53
N ARG A 41 15.43 22.55 -13.75
CA ARG A 41 16.58 22.30 -14.63
C ARG A 41 16.10 22.20 -16.07
N THR A 42 16.60 23.10 -16.92
CA THR A 42 16.39 23.05 -18.37
C THR A 42 17.65 22.53 -19.07
N ALA A 43 17.59 22.34 -20.39
CA ALA A 43 18.76 21.97 -21.19
C ALA A 43 19.91 22.99 -21.15
N TYR A 44 19.63 24.25 -20.77
CA TYR A 44 20.58 25.36 -20.86
C TYR A 44 21.10 25.81 -19.49
N SER A 45 20.27 25.79 -18.44
CA SER A 45 20.65 26.16 -17.08
C SER A 45 19.54 25.82 -16.07
N SER A 46 19.77 26.15 -14.79
CA SER A 46 18.70 26.17 -13.78
C SER A 46 17.99 27.52 -13.82
N THR A 47 16.67 27.49 -13.68
CA THR A 47 15.84 28.69 -13.50
C THR A 47 16.00 29.29 -12.10
N GLU A 48 15.50 30.50 -11.91
CA GLU A 48 15.23 31.02 -10.57
C GLU A 48 14.31 30.06 -9.78
N PRO A 49 14.51 29.91 -8.46
CA PRO A 49 13.74 28.96 -7.70
C PRO A 49 12.28 29.40 -7.60
N ILE A 50 11.37 28.45 -7.76
CA ILE A 50 10.00 28.58 -7.31
C ILE A 50 9.90 28.07 -5.88
N VAL A 51 9.16 28.80 -5.04
CA VAL A 51 8.92 28.39 -3.65
C VAL A 51 7.65 27.55 -3.61
N ILE A 52 7.77 26.33 -3.09
CA ILE A 52 6.66 25.36 -2.99
C ILE A 52 6.57 24.91 -1.53
N THR A 53 5.34 24.83 -1.03
CA THR A 53 5.04 24.30 0.30
C THR A 53 4.18 23.05 0.16
N GLY A 54 4.45 22.06 1.00
CA GLY A 54 3.57 20.89 1.15
C GLY A 54 3.79 19.77 0.13
N VAL A 55 4.92 19.77 -0.60
CA VAL A 55 5.23 18.73 -1.61
C VAL A 55 6.43 17.90 -1.19
N THR A 56 6.25 16.59 -1.08
CA THR A 56 7.34 15.66 -0.81
C THR A 56 8.34 15.67 -1.98
N LYS A 57 9.54 16.22 -1.76
CA LYS A 57 10.61 16.23 -2.76
C LYS A 57 11.05 14.80 -3.13
N GLN A 58 11.02 14.45 -4.42
CA GLN A 58 11.63 13.19 -4.87
C GLN A 58 13.15 13.21 -4.63
N GLY A 59 13.70 12.13 -4.06
CA GLY A 59 15.12 12.04 -3.69
C GLY A 59 15.49 12.81 -2.41
N GLY A 60 14.52 13.35 -1.67
CA GLY A 60 14.73 13.80 -0.30
C GLY A 60 15.07 12.61 0.62
N SER A 61 15.94 12.83 1.60
CA SER A 61 16.37 11.79 2.55
C SER A 61 15.20 11.17 3.32
N LEU A 62 14.14 11.94 3.57
CA LEU A 62 12.95 11.48 4.30
C LEU A 62 11.87 10.88 3.39
N SER A 63 11.95 11.03 2.08
CA SER A 63 10.86 10.65 1.17
C SER A 63 10.59 9.15 1.19
N LEU A 64 11.65 8.33 1.32
CA LEU A 64 11.53 6.89 1.49
C LEU A 64 10.82 6.54 2.80
N VAL A 65 11.22 7.17 3.92
CA VAL A 65 10.61 6.94 5.24
C VAL A 65 9.13 7.30 5.23
N LYS A 66 8.75 8.42 4.61
CA LYS A 66 7.35 8.83 4.46
C LYS A 66 6.51 7.80 3.71
N SER A 67 7.07 7.30 2.59
CA SER A 67 6.43 6.27 1.78
C SER A 67 6.24 5.00 2.60
N THR A 68 7.30 4.50 3.23
CA THR A 68 7.26 3.29 4.06
C THR A 68 6.30 3.40 5.23
N LEU A 69 6.30 4.51 5.98
CA LEU A 69 5.35 4.68 7.08
C LEU A 69 3.90 4.69 6.60
N THR A 70 3.65 5.25 5.41
CA THR A 70 2.31 5.31 4.83
C THR A 70 1.87 3.94 4.30
N THR A 71 2.74 3.18 3.61
CA THR A 71 2.43 1.80 3.19
C THR A 71 2.20 0.89 4.40
N SER A 72 3.06 0.99 5.42
CA SER A 72 2.94 0.19 6.63
C SER A 72 1.64 0.48 7.39
N LEU A 73 1.17 1.73 7.35
CA LEU A 73 -0.17 2.06 7.88
C LEU A 73 -1.27 1.34 7.09
N GLY A 74 -1.10 1.22 5.77
CA GLY A 74 -1.98 0.43 4.91
C GLY A 74 -1.96 -1.06 5.23
N HIS A 75 -0.78 -1.61 5.55
CA HIS A 75 -0.66 -2.97 6.08
C HIS A 75 -1.49 -3.12 7.35
N HIS A 76 -1.29 -2.25 8.34
CA HIS A 76 -2.02 -2.31 9.60
C HIS A 76 -3.53 -2.23 9.38
N TYR A 77 -3.97 -1.28 8.56
CA TYR A 77 -5.37 -1.12 8.16
C TYR A 77 -5.95 -2.41 7.55
N LEU A 78 -5.24 -3.02 6.60
CA LEU A 78 -5.71 -4.26 5.97
C LEU A 78 -5.71 -5.44 6.95
N ASN A 79 -4.71 -5.52 7.83
CA ASN A 79 -4.62 -6.57 8.85
C ASN A 79 -5.81 -6.51 9.82
N ASP A 80 -6.23 -5.31 10.23
CA ASP A 80 -7.40 -5.12 11.09
C ASP A 80 -8.68 -5.58 10.39
N LEU A 81 -8.86 -5.24 9.10
CA LEU A 81 -10.02 -5.68 8.32
C LEU A 81 -10.07 -7.20 8.11
N MET A 82 -8.91 -7.83 7.95
CA MET A 82 -8.79 -9.28 7.75
C MET A 82 -8.78 -10.06 9.07
N ALA A 83 -8.87 -9.38 10.22
CA ALA A 83 -8.87 -10.04 11.52
C ALA A 83 -9.98 -11.09 11.66
N SER A 84 -11.13 -10.84 11.05
CA SER A 84 -12.31 -11.71 11.07
C SER A 84 -12.57 -12.45 9.75
N ASP A 85 -11.70 -12.35 8.74
CA ASP A 85 -11.89 -13.07 7.47
C ASP A 85 -11.40 -14.53 7.62
N PRO A 86 -12.29 -15.54 7.50
CA PRO A 86 -11.88 -16.94 7.57
C PRO A 86 -10.94 -17.38 6.42
N ASN A 87 -10.80 -16.56 5.38
CA ASN A 87 -9.92 -16.79 4.23
C ASN A 87 -8.62 -16.00 4.30
N ALA A 88 -8.36 -15.29 5.41
CA ALA A 88 -7.05 -14.70 5.65
C ALA A 88 -5.97 -15.81 5.68
N LEU A 89 -4.79 -15.52 5.14
CA LEU A 89 -3.66 -16.44 5.21
C LEU A 89 -3.07 -16.39 6.63
N ILE A 90 -3.05 -17.55 7.30
CA ILE A 90 -2.45 -17.73 8.61
C ILE A 90 -1.31 -18.74 8.47
N ILE A 91 -0.12 -18.36 8.91
CA ILE A 91 1.03 -19.25 9.02
C ILE A 91 1.12 -19.74 10.46
N THR A 92 1.28 -21.06 10.60
CA THR A 92 1.47 -21.75 11.87
C THR A 92 2.51 -22.85 11.69
N SER A 93 2.97 -23.46 12.79
CA SER A 93 3.92 -24.57 12.73
C SER A 93 3.25 -25.86 12.24
N ALA A 94 4.04 -26.78 11.66
CA ALA A 94 3.52 -28.08 11.20
C ALA A 94 2.96 -28.93 12.36
N ASN A 95 3.51 -28.76 13.56
CA ASN A 95 3.08 -29.43 14.79
C ASN A 95 1.74 -28.88 15.28
N ALA A 96 1.61 -27.54 15.28
CA ALA A 96 0.36 -26.84 15.57
C ALA A 96 -0.78 -27.31 14.66
N TYR A 97 -0.50 -27.38 13.36
CA TYR A 97 -1.47 -27.82 12.36
C TYR A 97 -1.94 -29.26 12.58
N LYS A 98 -1.06 -30.13 13.09
CA LYS A 98 -1.38 -31.52 13.45
C LYS A 98 -2.00 -31.66 14.85
N ALA A 99 -2.19 -30.56 15.58
CA ALA A 99 -2.61 -30.54 16.97
C ALA A 99 -1.68 -31.32 17.92
N ASP A 100 -0.36 -31.30 17.66
CA ASP A 100 0.67 -31.97 18.45
C ASP A 100 1.85 -31.04 18.78
N PRO A 101 1.64 -30.00 19.62
CA PRO A 101 2.66 -29.01 19.94
C PRO A 101 3.78 -29.60 20.82
N HIS A 102 5.04 -29.33 20.47
CA HIS A 102 6.22 -29.78 21.22
C HIS A 102 7.03 -28.62 21.80
N LEU A 103 6.93 -27.43 21.21
CA LEU A 103 7.54 -26.20 21.69
C LEU A 103 6.46 -25.19 22.09
N PRO A 104 6.71 -24.29 23.06
CA PRO A 104 5.76 -23.22 23.40
C PRO A 104 5.36 -22.36 22.20
N ASN A 105 6.28 -22.19 21.24
CA ASN A 105 6.05 -21.42 20.02
C ASN A 105 5.12 -22.11 19.02
N ASP A 106 4.82 -23.40 19.17
CA ASP A 106 3.87 -24.10 18.29
C ASP A 106 2.43 -23.57 18.45
N HIS A 107 2.13 -22.78 19.49
CA HIS A 107 0.84 -22.12 19.62
C HIS A 107 0.76 -20.76 18.93
N LEU A 108 1.86 -20.27 18.34
CA LEU A 108 1.90 -18.98 17.69
C LEU A 108 1.37 -19.07 16.26
N GLU A 109 0.53 -18.11 15.90
CA GLU A 109 0.01 -17.95 14.55
C GLU A 109 0.31 -16.53 14.06
N THR A 110 0.68 -16.42 12.79
CA THR A 110 0.94 -15.14 12.14
C THR A 110 0.03 -14.99 10.94
N ARG A 111 -0.85 -14.00 10.96
CA ARG A 111 -1.61 -13.60 9.78
C ARG A 111 -0.70 -12.84 8.83
N ILE A 112 -0.72 -13.21 7.55
CA ILE A 112 -0.01 -12.50 6.50
C ILE A 112 -1.03 -11.97 5.51
N VAL A 113 -1.23 -10.65 5.52
CA VAL A 113 -2.17 -9.97 4.61
C VAL A 113 -1.47 -9.26 3.46
N MET A 114 -0.27 -8.74 3.71
CA MET A 114 0.46 -7.94 2.75
C MET A 114 1.97 -8.00 2.99
N THR A 115 2.74 -7.97 1.90
CA THR A 115 4.19 -7.73 1.93
C THR A 115 4.48 -6.53 1.04
N GLU A 116 5.24 -5.56 1.54
CA GLU A 116 5.53 -4.30 0.83
C GLU A 116 7.02 -4.06 0.66
N ALA A 117 7.38 -3.46 -0.47
CA ALA A 117 8.70 -2.97 -0.79
C ALA A 117 8.56 -1.65 -1.55
N THR A 118 8.45 -0.54 -0.79
CA THR A 118 8.25 0.81 -1.35
C THR A 118 6.93 0.94 -2.13
N GLY A 119 6.97 1.09 -3.46
CA GLY A 119 5.77 1.17 -4.30
C GLY A 119 5.24 -0.18 -4.80
N ASP A 120 5.95 -1.28 -4.54
CA ASP A 120 5.54 -2.63 -4.91
C ASP A 120 4.99 -3.35 -3.68
N LEU A 121 3.87 -4.05 -3.83
CA LEU A 121 3.28 -4.85 -2.76
C LEU A 121 2.62 -6.13 -3.29
N TYR A 122 2.55 -7.14 -2.44
CA TYR A 122 1.75 -8.34 -2.61
C TYR A 122 0.66 -8.37 -1.57
N ILE A 123 -0.57 -8.65 -1.98
CA ILE A 123 -1.70 -8.95 -1.09
C ILE A 123 -1.92 -10.46 -1.12
N LEU A 124 -2.06 -11.07 0.06
CA LEU A 124 -2.18 -12.51 0.21
C LEU A 124 -3.56 -12.88 0.77
N ALA A 125 -4.21 -13.85 0.15
CA ALA A 125 -5.47 -14.42 0.61
C ALA A 125 -5.62 -15.86 0.12
N ARG A 126 -6.44 -16.66 0.82
CA ARG A 126 -6.69 -18.07 0.44
C ARG A 126 -7.71 -18.23 -0.68
N THR A 127 -8.47 -17.18 -0.99
CA THR A 127 -9.51 -17.22 -2.03
C THR A 127 -9.48 -15.95 -2.87
N LEU A 128 -9.86 -16.07 -4.15
CA LEU A 128 -9.96 -14.92 -5.05
C LEU A 128 -10.94 -13.87 -4.55
N LEU A 129 -12.02 -14.27 -3.87
CA LEU A 129 -12.99 -13.34 -3.30
C LEU A 129 -12.37 -12.47 -2.19
N SER A 130 -11.63 -13.08 -1.27
CA SER A 130 -10.93 -12.35 -0.21
C SER A 130 -9.83 -11.46 -0.80
N LEU A 131 -9.08 -11.97 -1.79
CA LEU A 131 -8.07 -11.18 -2.51
C LEU A 131 -8.65 -9.92 -3.18
N ARG A 132 -9.78 -10.06 -3.89
CA ARG A 132 -10.50 -8.93 -4.53
C ARG A 132 -10.95 -7.88 -3.51
N ARG A 133 -11.53 -8.33 -2.40
CA ARG A 133 -11.96 -7.44 -1.31
C ARG A 133 -10.77 -6.68 -0.74
N SER A 134 -9.69 -7.39 -0.40
CA SER A 134 -8.48 -6.79 0.13
C SER A 134 -7.83 -5.80 -0.83
N ALA A 135 -7.80 -6.13 -2.12
CA ALA A 135 -7.32 -5.21 -3.15
C ALA A 135 -8.17 -3.93 -3.22
N LEU A 136 -9.50 -4.03 -3.20
CA LEU A 136 -10.37 -2.86 -3.20
C LEU A 136 -10.20 -1.99 -1.93
N MET A 137 -10.04 -2.62 -0.76
CA MET A 137 -9.75 -1.88 0.48
C MET A 137 -8.43 -1.10 0.38
N MET A 138 -7.41 -1.71 -0.23
CA MET A 138 -6.14 -1.05 -0.48
C MET A 138 -6.21 0.03 -1.56
N GLU A 139 -7.08 -0.10 -2.57
CA GLU A 139 -7.35 0.98 -3.53
C GLU A 139 -7.89 2.22 -2.81
N TRP A 140 -8.88 2.06 -1.93
CA TRP A 140 -9.41 3.18 -1.14
C TRP A 140 -8.36 3.79 -0.22
N PHE A 141 -7.58 2.95 0.46
CA PHE A 141 -6.52 3.43 1.35
C PHE A 141 -5.48 4.25 0.57
N GLN A 142 -4.97 3.71 -0.53
CA GLN A 142 -3.95 4.37 -1.36
C GLN A 142 -4.47 5.70 -1.90
N PHE A 143 -5.71 5.73 -2.38
CA PHE A 143 -6.32 6.94 -2.92
C PHE A 143 -6.44 8.06 -1.90
N ALA A 144 -6.81 7.73 -0.65
CA ALA A 144 -6.88 8.71 0.43
C ALA A 144 -5.54 9.42 0.68
N TYR A 145 -4.42 8.78 0.31
CA TYR A 145 -3.07 9.34 0.43
C TYR A 145 -2.44 9.71 -0.92
N GLY A 146 -3.24 9.81 -1.99
CA GLY A 146 -2.80 10.26 -3.31
C GLY A 146 -2.09 9.20 -4.16
N TRP A 147 -2.12 7.93 -3.75
CA TRP A 147 -1.62 6.81 -4.53
C TRP A 147 -2.69 6.15 -5.39
N VAL A 148 -2.25 5.58 -6.50
CA VAL A 148 -3.08 4.90 -7.47
C VAL A 148 -2.33 3.68 -7.98
N THR A 149 -2.98 2.52 -7.96
CA THR A 149 -2.40 1.29 -8.48
C THR A 149 -2.11 1.39 -9.97
N GLN A 150 -0.91 0.94 -10.37
CA GLN A 150 -0.56 0.79 -11.77
C GLN A 150 -1.01 -0.59 -12.27
N TRP A 151 -2.30 -0.71 -12.57
CA TRP A 151 -2.94 -1.98 -12.95
C TRP A 151 -2.25 -2.72 -14.11
N LEU A 152 -1.68 -1.98 -15.08
CA LEU A 152 -0.92 -2.58 -16.20
C LEU A 152 0.36 -3.32 -15.78
N LYS A 153 0.85 -3.09 -14.56
CA LYS A 153 2.02 -3.79 -13.99
C LYS A 153 1.61 -4.85 -12.96
N SER A 154 0.32 -4.95 -12.65
CA SER A 154 -0.21 -5.85 -11.64
C SER A 154 -0.55 -7.21 -12.26
N ALA A 155 -0.39 -8.27 -11.47
CA ALA A 155 -0.78 -9.62 -11.83
C ALA A 155 -1.35 -10.34 -10.60
N ALA A 156 -2.22 -11.32 -10.84
CA ALA A 156 -2.65 -12.26 -9.81
C ALA A 156 -1.85 -13.55 -9.95
N TYR A 157 -1.47 -14.14 -8.82
CA TYR A 157 -0.72 -15.39 -8.77
C TYR A 157 -1.52 -16.45 -8.02
N VAL A 158 -1.47 -17.69 -8.49
CA VAL A 158 -2.02 -18.84 -7.77
C VAL A 158 -0.93 -19.88 -7.53
N LEU A 159 -0.77 -20.32 -6.27
CA LEU A 159 0.27 -21.30 -5.92
C LEU A 159 -0.12 -22.72 -6.31
N GLU A 160 -1.42 -23.02 -6.34
CA GLU A 160 -1.96 -24.31 -6.81
C GLU A 160 -2.93 -24.05 -7.96
N LEU A 161 -2.44 -24.24 -9.18
CA LEU A 161 -3.23 -24.03 -10.40
C LEU A 161 -4.39 -25.05 -10.45
N PRO A 162 -5.64 -24.59 -10.62
CA PRO A 162 -6.70 -25.49 -11.06
C PRO A 162 -6.34 -26.07 -12.43
N SER A 163 -6.93 -27.21 -12.78
CA SER A 163 -6.65 -27.92 -14.03
C SER A 163 -6.95 -27.10 -15.31
N ASP A 164 -7.80 -26.09 -15.20
CA ASP A 164 -8.14 -25.16 -16.29
C ASP A 164 -8.38 -23.75 -15.71
N PRO A 165 -7.31 -22.97 -15.45
CA PRO A 165 -7.43 -21.65 -14.86
C PRO A 165 -7.82 -20.62 -15.93
N PRO A 166 -8.62 -19.58 -15.59
CA PRO A 166 -8.87 -18.50 -16.53
C PRO A 166 -7.60 -17.68 -16.77
N ASP A 167 -7.37 -17.21 -18.00
CA ASP A 167 -6.23 -16.35 -18.33
C ASP A 167 -6.25 -15.02 -17.54
N TYR A 168 -7.44 -14.57 -17.15
CA TYR A 168 -7.66 -13.31 -16.48
C TYR A 168 -8.65 -13.44 -15.32
N VAL A 169 -8.43 -12.62 -14.31
CA VAL A 169 -9.35 -12.42 -13.20
C VAL A 169 -9.68 -10.94 -13.07
N GLU A 170 -10.94 -10.67 -12.76
CA GLU A 170 -11.45 -9.31 -12.58
C GLU A 170 -11.18 -8.79 -11.16
N PHE A 171 -10.87 -7.51 -11.04
CA PHE A 171 -10.66 -6.82 -9.78
C PHE A 171 -11.43 -5.50 -9.78
N ASP A 172 -12.09 -5.23 -8.67
CA ASP A 172 -12.75 -3.95 -8.42
C ASP A 172 -11.70 -2.90 -8.12
N PHE A 173 -11.84 -1.71 -8.71
CA PHE A 173 -10.93 -0.60 -8.50
C PHE A 173 -11.65 0.74 -8.53
N ILE A 174 -11.03 1.75 -7.93
CA ILE A 174 -11.55 3.12 -7.91
C ILE A 174 -11.42 3.78 -9.28
N THR A 175 -12.48 4.46 -9.73
CA THR A 175 -12.41 5.23 -10.98
C THR A 175 -11.70 6.56 -10.75
N ASN A 176 -10.43 6.66 -11.15
CA ASN A 176 -9.67 7.91 -11.13
C ASN A 176 -9.77 8.67 -12.47
N VAL A 177 -10.99 9.00 -12.89
CA VAL A 177 -11.28 9.80 -14.09
C VAL A 177 -11.81 11.15 -13.67
N THR A 178 -11.26 12.22 -14.24
CA THR A 178 -11.70 13.59 -13.95
C THR A 178 -13.21 13.74 -14.16
N GLY A 179 -13.91 14.24 -13.13
CA GLY A 179 -15.36 14.44 -13.16
C GLY A 179 -16.19 13.21 -12.77
N VAL A 180 -15.56 12.07 -12.49
CA VAL A 180 -16.24 10.89 -11.93
C VAL A 180 -16.02 10.85 -10.43
N ASN A 181 -17.06 10.47 -9.68
CA ASN A 181 -16.93 10.24 -8.24
C ASN A 181 -15.90 9.13 -8.00
N PRO A 182 -14.83 9.35 -7.23
CA PRO A 182 -13.79 8.34 -6.98
C PRO A 182 -14.29 7.11 -6.20
N LEU A 183 -15.47 7.19 -5.58
CA LEU A 183 -16.15 6.04 -4.97
C LEU A 183 -16.93 5.20 -5.99
N THR A 184 -17.01 5.63 -7.25
CA THR A 184 -17.50 4.79 -8.35
C THR A 184 -16.52 3.65 -8.55
N ILE A 185 -17.03 2.42 -8.49
CA ILE A 185 -16.22 1.22 -8.69
C ILE A 185 -16.29 0.81 -10.15
N SER A 186 -15.12 0.58 -10.72
CA SER A 186 -14.93 -0.03 -12.05
C SER A 186 -14.25 -1.38 -11.92
N VAL A 187 -14.22 -2.14 -13.02
CA VAL A 187 -13.60 -3.47 -13.06
C VAL A 187 -12.39 -3.46 -13.99
N HIS A 188 -11.27 -3.99 -13.51
CA HIS A 188 -10.07 -4.20 -14.30
C HIS A 188 -9.78 -5.70 -14.45
N LYS A 189 -9.38 -6.14 -15.63
CA LYS A 189 -8.93 -7.52 -15.87
C LYS A 189 -7.42 -7.58 -15.68
N ILE A 190 -6.96 -8.37 -14.73
CA ILE A 190 -5.55 -8.66 -14.54
C ILE A 190 -5.26 -10.10 -14.91
N ARG A 191 -4.06 -10.32 -15.44
CA ARG A 191 -3.59 -11.65 -15.84
C ARG A 191 -3.44 -12.54 -14.60
N LEU A 192 -3.91 -13.78 -14.72
CA LEU A 192 -3.62 -14.83 -13.75
C LEU A 192 -2.34 -15.57 -14.19
N ILE A 193 -1.41 -15.75 -13.25
CA ILE A 193 -0.12 -16.42 -13.44
C ILE A 193 -0.04 -17.62 -12.50
#